data_AF-A0A5S5CNE8-F1
#
_entry.id   AF-A0A5S5CNE8-F1
#
_cell.length_a   1.000
_cell.length_b   1.000
_cell.length_c   1.000
_cell.angle_alpha   90.00
_cell.angle_beta   90.00
_cell.angle_gamma   90.00
#
_symmetry.space_group_name_H-M   'P 1'
#
loop_
_entity.id
_entity.type
_entity.pdbx_description
1 polymer ?
#
loop_
_entity_poly.entity_id
_entity_poly.type
_entity_poly.pdbx_seq_one_letter_code
_entity_poly.pdbx_strand_id
1 'polypeptide(L)' 'MATVTYEQATLVYPGADRPSVDGLDLEIADGEFLVLVGPS' A
#
# COMPACT_ATOMS: atom_id res chain seq x y z
N MET A 1 14.22 14.51 -2.26
CA MET A 1 13.92 13.85 -0.98
C MET A 1 12.46 14.13 -0.70
N ALA A 2 11.66 13.07 -0.60
CA ALA A 2 10.20 13.13 -0.67
C ALA A 2 9.58 12.04 0.23
N THR A 3 8.57 12.44 1.00
CA THR A 3 7.69 11.55 1.75
C THR A 3 6.73 10.85 0.79
N VAL A 4 6.41 9.58 1.07
CA VAL A 4 5.37 8.83 0.36
C VAL A 4 4.22 8.57 1.34
N THR A 5 3.01 8.92 0.93
CA THR A 5 1.79 8.71 1.74
C THR A 5 0.74 7.99 0.91
N TYR A 6 0.24 6.87 1.43
CA TYR A 6 -0.98 6.23 1.00
C TYR A 6 -2.07 6.52 2.04
N GLU A 7 -3.19 7.06 1.59
CA GLU A 7 -4.37 7.32 2.43
C GLU A 7 -5.52 6.46 1.91
N GLN A 8 -5.97 5.48 2.71
CA GLN A 8 -7.07 4.57 2.39
C GLN A 8 -6.96 3.96 0.97
N ALA A 9 -5.74 3.59 0.57
CA ALA A 9 -5.48 3.14 -0.79
C ALA A 9 -6.01 1.72 -1.02
N THR A 10 -6.84 1.56 -2.05
CA THR A 10 -7.42 0.26 -2.46
C THR A 10 -6.95 -0.10 -3.86
N LEU A 11 -6.53 -1.36 -4.05
CA LEU A 11 -6.12 -1.92 -5.32
C LEU A 11 -7.02 -3.10 -5.68
N VAL A 12 -7.63 -3.05 -6.86
CA VAL A 12 -8.50 -4.11 -7.40
C VAL A 12 -8.03 -4.47 -8.80
N TYR A 13 -7.77 -5.75 -9.04
CA TYR A 13 -7.45 -6.25 -10.37
C TYR A 13 -8.73 -6.61 -11.15
N PRO A 14 -8.72 -6.56 -12.50
CA PRO A 14 -9.86 -6.97 -13.31
C PRO A 14 -10.32 -8.40 -13.00
N GLY A 15 -11.62 -8.56 -12.73
CA GLY A 15 -12.22 -9.87 -12.43
C GLY A 15 -12.03 -10.35 -10.99
N ALA A 16 -11.47 -9.53 -10.09
CA ALA A 16 -11.36 -9.89 -8.68
C ALA A 16 -12.70 -9.73 -7.95
N ASP A 17 -13.13 -10.77 -7.21
CA ASP A 17 -14.34 -10.73 -6.38
C ASP A 17 -14.19 -9.83 -5.13
N ARG A 18 -12.94 -9.53 -4.74
CA ARG A 18 -12.60 -8.65 -3.61
C ARG A 18 -11.30 -7.88 -3.89
N PRO A 19 -11.08 -6.71 -3.26
CA PRO A 19 -9.84 -5.96 -3.42
C PRO A 19 -8.61 -6.79 -3.02
N SER A 20 -7.51 -6.60 -3.76
CA SER A 20 -6.21 -7.20 -3.46
C SER A 20 -5.45 -6.42 -2.39
N VAL A 21 -5.69 -5.12 -2.31
CA VAL A 21 -5.34 -4.26 -1.18
C VAL A 21 -6.60 -3.47 -0.84
N ASP A 22 -6.99 -3.42 0.43
CA ASP A 22 -8.21 -2.73 0.87
C ASP A 22 -7.88 -1.73 1.97
N GLY A 23 -8.02 -0.43 1.67
CA GLY A 23 -7.86 0.65 2.65
C GLY A 23 -6.48 0.74 3.29
N LEU A 24 -5.41 0.69 2.49
CA LEU A 24 -4.03 0.82 3.00
C LEU A 24 -3.72 2.27 3.40
N ASP A 25 -3.42 2.46 4.68
CA ASP A 25 -2.75 3.67 5.20
C ASP A 25 -1.27 3.38 5.44
N LEU A 26 -0.40 4.15 4.80
CA LEU A 26 1.04 4.00 4.96
C LEU A 26 1.74 5.35 4.75
N GLU A 27 2.57 5.73 5.72
CA GLU A 27 3.48 6.86 5.60
C GLU A 27 4.92 6.34 5.60
N ILE A 28 5.70 6.77 4.62
CA ILE A 28 7.13 6.50 4.52
C ILE A 28 7.85 7.83 4.54
N ALA A 29 8.57 8.10 5.63
CA ALA A 29 9.33 9.31 5.82
C ALA A 29 10.52 9.40 4.85
N ASP A 30 11.02 10.61 4.64
CA ASP A 30 12.19 10.80 3.79
C ASP A 30 13.42 10.05 4.32
N GLY A 31 14.03 9.21 3.48
CA GLY A 31 15.16 8.37 3.84
C GLY A 31 14.81 7.10 4.63
N GLU A 32 13.51 6.84 4.87
CA GLU A 32 13.06 5.61 5.53
C GLU A 32 13.20 4.39 4.61
N PHE A 33 13.68 3.28 5.17
CA PHE A 33 13.78 2.01 4.47
C PHE A 33 12.72 1.05 5.00
N LEU A 34 11.72 0.74 4.17
CA LEU A 34 10.60 -0.13 4.50
C LEU A 34 10.62 -1.41 3.67
N VAL A 35 10.32 -2.54 4.31
CA VAL A 35 10.13 -3.84 3.66
C VAL A 35 8.75 -4.37 4.06
N LEU A 36 7.91 -4.66 3.08
CA LEU A 36 6.60 -5.26 3.29
C LEU A 36 6.63 -6.74 2.91
N VAL A 37 6.15 -7.60 3.81
CA VAL A 37 6.10 -9.06 3.62
C VAL A 37 4.72 -9.60 3.96
N GLY A 38 4.28 -10.63 3.24
CA GLY A 38 3.01 -11.32 3.48
C GLY A 38 2.87 -12.55 2.60
N PRO A 39 2.06 -13.54 2.99
CA PRO A 39 1.93 -14.82 2.28
C PRO A 39 0.99 -14.77 1.07
N SER A 40 0.64 -13.57 0.57
CA SER A 40 -0.50 -13.23 -0.30
C SER A 40 -1.24 -14.39 -0.99
#